data_AF-F2F7R0-F1
#
_entry.id   AF-F2F7R0-F1
#
_cell.length_a   1.000
_cell.length_b   1.000
_cell.length_c   1.000
_cell.angle_alpha   90.00
_cell.angle_beta   90.00
_cell.angle_gamma   90.00
#
_symmetry.space_group_name_H-M   'P 1'
#
loop_
_entity.id
_entity.type
_entity.pdbx_description
1 polymer ?
#
loop_
_entity_poly.entity_id
_entity_poly.type
_entity_poly.pdbx_seq_one_letter_code
_entity_poly.pdbx_strand_id
1 'polypeptide(L)'
;MRLWHTELIPFIPKSQLLAQWRELNSIFVKEDKHVLINYIYEYPKEDLYIYTQIVLKEMRARNITIRTIDKMDRYFADLHFTENEYYPPYSRHHNDEYLTICYYNLYEKYIRGQKDFTTEQFEALHQYYSIKKGAAF
;
A
#
# COMPACT_ATOMS: atom_id res chain seq x y z
N MET A 1 6.83 -10.42 -1.03
CA MET A 1 5.82 -9.63 -0.32
C MET A 1 6.41 -8.30 0.09
N ARG A 2 5.67 -7.21 -0.14
CA ARG A 2 5.96 -5.84 0.28
C ARG A 2 4.62 -5.09 0.41
N LEU A 3 4.46 -4.32 1.49
CA LEU A 3 3.46 -3.26 1.51
C LEU A 3 4.04 -2.00 0.85
N TRP A 4 3.40 -1.50 -0.20
CA TRP A 4 3.74 -0.20 -0.77
C TRP A 4 3.59 0.92 0.27
N HIS A 5 4.44 1.93 0.20
CA HIS A 5 4.26 3.13 1.02
C HIS A 5 2.87 3.73 0.79
N THR A 6 2.14 4.08 1.85
CA THR A 6 0.76 4.57 1.79
C THR A 6 0.59 5.73 0.81
N GLU A 7 1.49 6.71 0.86
CA GLU A 7 1.47 7.87 -0.05
C GLU A 7 1.66 7.50 -1.54
N LEU A 8 2.21 6.33 -1.86
CA LEU A 8 2.45 5.91 -3.24
C LEU A 8 1.30 5.08 -3.83
N ILE A 9 0.35 4.62 -3.00
CA ILE A 9 -0.82 3.84 -3.43
C ILE A 9 -1.61 4.51 -4.59
N PRO A 10 -1.84 5.84 -4.59
CA PRO A 10 -2.53 6.52 -5.69
C PRO A 10 -1.80 6.46 -7.04
N PHE A 11 -0.51 6.10 -7.06
CA PHE A 11 0.30 6.13 -8.26
C PHE A 11 0.67 4.73 -8.77
N ILE A 12 0.52 3.67 -7.96
CA ILE A 12 0.92 2.33 -8.41
C ILE A 12 0.00 1.82 -9.53
N PRO A 13 0.52 1.08 -10.52
CA PRO A 13 -0.29 0.49 -11.59
C PRO A 13 -1.27 -0.57 -11.06
N LYS A 14 -2.35 -0.83 -11.82
CA LYS A 14 -3.47 -1.70 -11.41
C LYS A 14 -3.02 -3.09 -10.97
N SER A 15 -2.08 -3.69 -11.68
CA SER A 15 -1.54 -5.02 -11.40
C SER A 15 -0.76 -5.06 -10.07
N GLN A 16 -0.08 -3.97 -9.69
CA GLN A 16 0.58 -3.84 -8.39
C GLN A 16 -0.44 -3.63 -7.27
N LEU A 17 -1.52 -2.88 -7.51
CA LEU A 17 -2.62 -2.74 -6.54
C LEU A 17 -3.33 -4.09 -6.30
N LEU A 18 -3.59 -4.86 -7.37
CA LEU A 18 -4.13 -6.21 -7.27
C LEU A 18 -3.14 -7.17 -6.55
N ALA A 19 -1.84 -7.02 -6.78
CA ALA A 19 -0.81 -7.77 -6.05
C ALA A 19 -0.83 -7.42 -4.56
N GLN A 20 -0.88 -6.14 -4.22
CA GLN A 20 -1.00 -5.66 -2.85
C GLN A 20 -2.19 -6.29 -2.11
N TRP A 21 -3.35 -6.37 -2.77
CA TRP A 21 -4.52 -7.03 -2.20
C TRP A 21 -4.32 -8.53 -2.00
N ARG A 22 -3.64 -9.22 -2.91
CA ARG A 22 -3.31 -10.65 -2.72
C ARG A 22 -2.40 -10.86 -1.52
N GLU A 23 -1.43 -9.97 -1.32
CA GLU A 23 -0.52 -10.05 -0.17
C GLU A 23 -1.26 -9.80 1.15
N LEU A 24 -2.14 -8.79 1.19
CA LEU A 24 -3.02 -8.53 2.34
C LEU A 24 -3.90 -9.76 2.67
N ASN A 25 -4.52 -10.36 1.66
CA ASN A 25 -5.29 -11.60 1.85
C ASN A 25 -4.46 -12.78 2.35
N SER A 26 -3.16 -12.81 2.06
CA SER A 26 -2.26 -13.84 2.60
C SER A 26 -2.00 -13.59 4.07
N ILE A 27 -1.74 -12.33 4.46
CA ILE A 27 -1.59 -11.91 5.86
C ILE A 27 -2.84 -12.27 6.67
N PHE A 28 -4.04 -11.94 6.18
CA PHE A 28 -5.30 -12.20 6.89
C PHE A 28 -5.59 -13.68 7.17
N VAL A 29 -4.97 -14.60 6.42
CA VAL A 29 -5.26 -16.04 6.53
C VAL A 29 -4.10 -16.80 7.15
N LYS A 30 -2.87 -16.40 6.85
CA LYS A 30 -1.66 -17.15 7.22
C LYS A 30 -0.76 -16.41 8.18
N GLU A 31 -0.96 -15.11 8.34
CA GLU A 31 -0.04 -14.23 9.07
C GLU A 31 1.41 -14.44 8.58
N ASP A 32 1.58 -14.47 7.25
CA ASP A 32 2.87 -14.73 6.61
C ASP A 32 3.95 -13.81 7.18
N LYS A 33 5.11 -14.41 7.51
CA LYS A 33 6.29 -13.69 8.00
C LYS A 33 7.32 -13.60 6.89
N HIS A 34 7.60 -12.39 6.44
CA HIS A 34 8.58 -12.10 5.40
C HIS A 34 9.36 -10.83 5.79
N VAL A 35 10.68 -10.82 5.57
CA VAL A 35 11.57 -9.76 6.06
C VAL A 35 11.08 -8.34 5.72
N LEU A 36 10.49 -8.14 4.54
CA LEU A 36 9.97 -6.85 4.07
C LEU A 36 8.62 -6.42 4.67
N ILE A 37 7.93 -7.29 5.40
CA ILE A 37 6.60 -7.00 5.98
C ILE A 37 6.49 -7.40 7.45
N ASN A 38 7.50 -8.03 8.06
CA ASN A 38 7.46 -8.44 9.46
C ASN A 38 7.16 -7.28 10.41
N TYR A 39 7.58 -6.06 10.06
CA TYR A 39 7.32 -4.88 10.87
C TYR A 39 5.84 -4.67 11.17
N ILE A 40 4.90 -5.15 10.33
CA ILE A 40 3.46 -4.93 10.56
C ILE A 40 2.98 -5.53 11.88
N TYR A 41 3.65 -6.58 12.36
CA TYR A 41 3.32 -7.26 13.61
C TYR A 41 3.92 -6.55 14.84
N GLU A 42 4.73 -5.51 14.63
CA GLU A 42 5.24 -4.64 15.69
C GLU A 42 4.31 -3.44 15.95
N TYR A 43 3.23 -3.32 15.18
CA TYR A 43 2.20 -2.28 15.31
C TYR A 43 0.88 -2.88 15.78
N PRO A 44 -0.01 -2.04 16.34
CA PRO A 44 -1.39 -2.41 16.56
C PRO A 44 -2.05 -2.94 15.27
N LYS A 45 -2.99 -3.87 15.42
CA LYS A 45 -3.68 -4.52 14.29
C LYS A 45 -4.50 -3.50 13.48
N GLU A 46 -4.87 -2.39 14.12
CA GLU A 46 -5.54 -1.21 13.58
C GLU A 46 -4.74 -0.57 12.44
N ASP A 47 -3.40 -0.51 12.53
CA ASP A 47 -2.57 0.03 11.45
C ASP A 47 -2.74 -0.78 10.15
N LEU A 48 -2.80 -2.12 10.25
CA LEU A 48 -3.05 -2.98 9.11
C LEU A 48 -4.46 -2.79 8.56
N TYR A 49 -5.44 -2.57 9.43
CA TYR A 49 -6.79 -2.27 8.99
C TYR A 49 -6.85 -0.94 8.23
N ILE A 50 -6.29 0.15 8.77
CA ILE A 50 -6.24 1.46 8.13
C ILE A 50 -5.50 1.38 6.79
N TYR A 51 -4.34 0.72 6.76
CA TYR A 51 -3.61 0.46 5.52
C TYR A 51 -4.48 -0.27 4.49
N THR A 52 -5.21 -1.29 4.93
CA THR A 52 -6.14 -2.04 4.07
C THR A 52 -7.26 -1.14 3.52
N GLN A 53 -7.80 -0.25 4.35
CA GLN A 53 -8.82 0.73 3.91
C GLN A 53 -8.26 1.70 2.86
N ILE A 54 -7.01 2.14 2.97
CA ILE A 54 -6.34 2.97 1.95
C ILE A 54 -6.30 2.23 0.61
N VAL A 55 -5.88 0.96 0.60
CA VAL A 55 -5.84 0.13 -0.61
C VAL A 55 -7.23 -0.06 -1.21
N LEU A 56 -8.23 -0.38 -0.39
CA LEU A 56 -9.61 -0.59 -0.84
C LEU A 56 -10.25 0.70 -1.38
N LYS A 57 -9.99 1.84 -0.74
CA LYS A 57 -10.44 3.15 -1.23
C LYS A 57 -9.89 3.42 -2.62
N GLU A 58 -8.61 3.17 -2.84
CA GLU A 58 -7.99 3.35 -4.15
C GLU A 58 -8.57 2.40 -5.21
N MET A 59 -8.78 1.12 -4.85
CA MET A 59 -9.42 0.15 -5.74
C MET A 59 -10.83 0.59 -6.15
N ARG A 60 -11.64 1.06 -5.19
CA ARG A 60 -12.98 1.58 -5.44
C ARG A 60 -12.95 2.81 -6.34
N ALA A 61 -12.05 3.77 -6.06
CA ALA A 61 -11.89 4.98 -6.86
C ALA A 61 -11.56 4.68 -8.33
N ARG A 62 -10.83 3.59 -8.59
CA ARG A 62 -10.47 3.12 -9.93
C ARG A 62 -11.42 2.09 -10.53
N ASN A 63 -12.58 1.84 -9.89
CA ASN A 63 -13.55 0.82 -10.30
C ASN A 63 -12.92 -0.58 -10.49
N ILE A 64 -11.96 -0.95 -9.63
CA ILE A 64 -11.31 -2.27 -9.66
C ILE A 64 -12.14 -3.24 -8.83
N THR A 65 -12.69 -4.25 -9.50
CA THR A 65 -13.46 -5.32 -8.84
C THR A 65 -12.54 -6.27 -8.08
N ILE A 66 -12.83 -6.47 -6.79
CA ILE A 66 -12.29 -7.55 -5.96
C ILE A 66 -13.36 -8.62 -5.72
N ARG A 67 -12.96 -9.87 -5.50
CA ARG A 67 -13.90 -10.99 -5.38
C ARG A 67 -14.70 -10.98 -4.09
N THR A 68 -14.04 -10.70 -2.96
CA THR A 68 -14.62 -10.78 -1.62
C THR A 68 -13.71 -10.03 -0.63
N ILE A 69 -14.30 -9.55 0.47
CA ILE A 69 -13.62 -9.00 1.64
C ILE A 69 -13.73 -9.92 2.88
N ASP A 70 -14.37 -11.09 2.80
CA ASP A 70 -14.69 -11.95 3.97
C ASP A 70 -13.45 -12.37 4.78
N LYS A 71 -12.28 -12.43 4.15
CA LYS A 71 -11.01 -12.72 4.85
C LYS A 71 -10.58 -11.55 5.73
N MET A 72 -10.72 -10.33 5.22
CA MET A 72 -10.49 -9.10 5.98
C MET A 72 -11.46 -9.03 7.16
N ASP A 73 -12.76 -9.19 6.90
CA ASP A 73 -13.80 -9.07 7.93
C ASP A 73 -13.60 -10.08 9.06
N ARG A 74 -13.26 -11.34 8.73
CA ARG A 74 -12.92 -12.35 9.75
C ARG A 74 -11.65 -12.03 10.50
N TYR A 75 -10.62 -11.52 9.82
CA TYR A 75 -9.35 -11.21 10.45
C TYR A 75 -9.50 -10.07 11.47
N PHE A 76 -10.35 -9.07 11.21
CA PHE A 76 -10.55 -7.91 12.09
C PHE A 76 -11.83 -7.96 12.93
N ALA A 77 -12.50 -9.12 13.04
CA ALA A 77 -13.79 -9.25 13.72
C ALA A 77 -13.76 -8.89 15.23
N ASP A 78 -12.58 -8.97 15.85
CA ASP A 78 -12.29 -8.65 17.24
C ASP A 78 -11.99 -7.15 17.47
N LEU A 79 -11.81 -6.36 16.41
CA LEU A 79 -11.51 -4.95 16.53
C LEU A 79 -12.78 -4.10 16.56
N HIS A 80 -12.92 -3.31 17.61
CA HIS A 80 -13.97 -2.30 17.74
C HIS A 80 -13.41 -0.95 17.31
N PHE A 81 -13.54 -0.63 16.02
CA PHE A 81 -13.15 0.68 15.53
C PHE A 81 -14.19 1.73 15.95
N THR A 82 -13.74 2.78 16.61
CA THR A 82 -14.51 4.04 16.64
C THR A 82 -14.41 4.65 15.25
N GLU A 83 -15.55 4.82 14.58
CA GLU A 83 -15.59 5.49 13.28
C GLU A 83 -14.80 6.81 13.36
N ASN A 84 -13.96 7.06 12.35
CA ASN A 84 -13.19 8.31 12.09
C ASN A 84 -11.72 8.41 12.55
N GLU A 85 -11.08 7.34 13.01
CA GLU A 85 -9.61 7.39 13.16
C GLU A 85 -8.91 7.21 11.80
N TYR A 86 -8.49 8.33 11.21
CA TYR A 86 -7.59 8.34 10.06
C TYR A 86 -6.24 8.92 10.47
N TYR A 87 -5.27 8.03 10.69
CA TYR A 87 -3.87 8.40 10.91
C TYR A 87 -2.96 7.61 9.94
N PRO A 88 -1.74 8.09 9.69
CA PRO A 88 -0.77 7.37 8.86
C PRO A 88 -0.38 6.05 9.54
N PRO A 89 -0.77 4.87 9.00
CA PRO A 89 -0.38 3.61 9.58
C PRO A 89 1.12 3.38 9.39
N TYR A 90 1.71 2.61 10.29
CA TYR A 90 3.12 2.23 10.26
C TYR A 90 4.09 3.42 10.30
N SER A 91 3.76 4.48 11.03
CA SER A 91 4.46 5.78 11.00
C SER A 91 6.00 5.74 11.12
N ARG A 92 6.58 4.75 11.83
CA ARG A 92 8.05 4.61 11.93
C ARG A 92 8.68 3.96 10.69
N HIS A 93 7.90 3.16 9.96
CA HIS A 93 8.33 2.36 8.82
C HIS A 93 7.89 2.94 7.47
N HIS A 94 6.74 3.61 7.41
CA HIS A 94 6.28 4.38 6.25
C HIS A 94 6.80 5.81 6.38
N ASN A 95 8.13 5.91 6.41
CA ASN A 95 8.89 7.14 6.48
C ASN A 95 9.47 7.51 5.10
N ASP A 96 10.15 8.66 5.01
CA ASP A 96 10.70 9.16 3.74
C ASP A 96 11.75 8.24 3.11
N GLU A 97 12.50 7.47 3.91
CA GLU A 97 13.45 6.48 3.41
C GLU A 97 12.71 5.33 2.72
N TYR A 98 11.68 4.79 3.37
CA TYR A 98 10.89 3.71 2.79
C TYR A 98 10.05 4.16 1.59
N LEU A 99 9.56 5.41 1.60
CA LEU A 99 8.96 6.06 0.44
C LEU A 99 9.94 6.06 -0.74
N THR A 100 11.19 6.46 -0.51
CA THR A 100 12.25 6.47 -1.53
C THR A 100 12.54 5.07 -2.07
N ILE A 101 12.63 4.06 -1.20
CA ILE A 101 12.81 2.65 -1.58
C ILE A 101 11.64 2.16 -2.44
N CYS A 102 10.41 2.53 -2.09
CA CYS A 102 9.23 2.16 -2.87
C CYS A 102 9.19 2.86 -4.22
N TYR A 103 9.55 4.15 -4.28
CA TYR A 103 9.65 4.91 -5.53
C TYR A 103 10.62 4.24 -6.51
N TYR A 104 11.85 3.92 -6.08
CA TYR A 104 12.81 3.29 -6.99
C TYR A 104 12.40 1.88 -7.43
N ASN A 105 11.64 1.15 -6.61
CA ASN A 105 11.08 -0.13 -7.04
C ASN A 105 9.98 0.03 -8.11
N LEU A 106 9.16 1.09 -8.02
CA LEU A 106 8.20 1.44 -9.07
C LEU A 106 8.92 1.92 -10.34
N TYR A 107 9.97 2.74 -10.19
CA TYR A 107 10.79 3.16 -11.32
C TYR A 107 11.41 1.98 -12.06
N GLU A 108 11.96 1.00 -11.34
CA GLU A 108 12.47 -0.24 -11.96
C GLU A 108 11.38 -0.95 -12.76
N LYS A 109 10.17 -1.11 -12.19
CA LYS A 109 9.04 -1.74 -12.89
C LYS A 109 8.67 -1.00 -14.16
N TYR A 110 8.68 0.33 -14.12
CA TYR A 110 8.42 1.18 -15.29
C TYR A 110 9.46 0.94 -16.40
N ILE A 111 10.76 1.07 -16.10
CA ILE A 111 11.83 0.92 -17.11
C ILE A 111 11.95 -0.52 -17.65
N ARG A 112 11.51 -1.51 -16.87
CA ARG A 112 11.43 -2.92 -17.31
C ARG A 112 10.19 -3.20 -18.17
N GLY A 113 9.35 -2.20 -18.45
CA GLY A 113 8.21 -2.31 -19.35
C GLY A 113 7.01 -3.00 -18.72
N GLN A 114 6.71 -2.72 -17.44
CA GLN A 114 5.46 -3.21 -16.84
C GLN A 114 4.25 -2.72 -17.66
N LYS A 115 3.53 -3.69 -18.25
CA LYS A 115 2.52 -3.44 -19.30
C LYS A 115 1.44 -2.42 -18.97
N ASP A 116 1.02 -2.35 -17.72
CA ASP A 116 -0.07 -1.48 -17.26
C ASP A 116 0.41 -0.24 -16.52
N PHE A 117 1.72 0.06 -16.57
CA PHE A 117 2.30 1.26 -15.98
C PHE A 117 2.57 2.27 -17.09
N THR A 118 1.57 3.11 -17.38
CA THR A 118 1.67 4.09 -18.47
C THR A 118 2.67 5.20 -18.14
N THR A 119 3.17 5.87 -19.18
CA THR A 119 4.07 7.02 -19.02
C THR A 119 3.41 8.12 -18.19
N GLU A 120 2.15 8.44 -18.44
CA GLU A 120 1.42 9.49 -17.71
C GLU A 120 1.30 9.14 -16.22
N GLN A 121 1.04 7.87 -15.91
CA GLN A 121 0.98 7.41 -14.52
C GLN A 121 2.35 7.49 -13.83
N PHE A 122 3.41 7.11 -14.53
CA PHE A 122 4.77 7.19 -14.00
C PHE A 122 5.23 8.66 -13.83
N GLU A 123 4.90 9.55 -14.76
CA GLU A 123 5.18 10.98 -14.66
C GLU A 123 4.49 11.60 -13.45
N ALA A 124 3.23 11.23 -13.18
CA ALA A 124 2.53 11.66 -11.97
C ALA A 124 3.23 11.19 -10.68
N LEU A 125 3.69 9.93 -10.63
CA LEU A 125 4.51 9.43 -9.52
C LEU A 125 5.81 10.23 -9.38
N HIS A 126 6.50 10.46 -10.49
CA HIS A 126 7.79 11.14 -10.51
C HIS A 126 7.69 12.60 -10.07
N GLN A 127 6.64 13.30 -10.50
CA GLN A 127 6.35 14.67 -10.08
C GLN A 127 6.07 14.72 -8.58
N TYR A 128 5.20 13.85 -8.06
CA TYR A 128 4.91 13.77 -6.63
C TYR A 128 6.20 13.52 -5.81
N TYR A 129 7.01 12.54 -6.22
CA TYR A 129 8.27 12.22 -5.54
C TYR A 129 9.26 13.40 -5.58
N SER A 130 9.40 14.06 -6.72
CA SER A 130 10.30 15.21 -6.89
C SER A 130 9.90 16.38 -5.99
N ILE A 131 8.60 16.67 -5.88
CA ILE A 131 8.09 17.71 -4.98
C ILE A 131 8.35 17.33 -3.52
N LYS A 132 8.05 16.08 -3.13
CA LYS A 132 8.27 15.59 -1.76
C LYS A 132 9.74 15.69 -1.35
N LYS A 133 10.68 15.36 -2.24
CA LYS A 133 12.12 15.47 -1.99
C LYS A 133 12.64 16.90 -2.03
N GLY A 134 12.08 17.76 -2.88
CA GLY A 134 12.42 19.17 -2.97
C GLY A 134 11.94 19.99 -1.77
N ALA A 135 10.83 19.60 -1.14
CA ALA A 135 10.32 20.23 0.08
C ALA A 135 11.08 19.84 1.37
N ALA A 136 12.02 18.88 1.27
CA ALA A 136 12.79 18.36 2.40
C ALA A 136 14.16 19.04 2.60
N PHE A 137 14.41 20.18 1.94
CA PHE A 137 15.63 20.98 2.04
C PHE A 137 15.33 22.45 2.33
#